data_AF-A0AAV2A208-F1
#
_entry.id   AF-A0AAV2A208-F1
#
_cell.length_a   1.000
_cell.length_b   1.000
_cell.length_c   1.000
_cell.angle_alpha   90.00
_cell.angle_beta   90.00
_cell.angle_gamma   90.00
#
_symmetry.space_group_name_H-M   'P 1'
#
loop_
_entity.id
_entity.type
_entity.pdbx_description
1 polymer ?
#
loop_
_entity_poly.entity_id
_entity_poly.type
_entity_poly.pdbx_seq_one_letter_code
_entity_poly.pdbx_strand_id
1 'polypeptide(L)'
;MHTFENGGKIEQFFPAPSFFSSAFKLFKPVIKEALHQSIKVLDSNWKEELVKHIDADILPVYLGGNRVDCTGDPECGEFIGFGGTIDDDYYPADFLDPADPEVVSANVPSGSSLFFRYNVPEVESIIRWHIQSKDNDIGIGVFLDTTEGNETAAPEGKQKKKKDEDVSKMEPLTPPIRLQCHLCPEIGETVSWFKGCVVLQLDNTYSWMSAKEVMMKIVVEKPRKGEVNNKKVSELKTKSQQKPIRK
;
A
#
# COMPACT_ATOMS: atom_id res chain seq x y z
N MET A 1 -13.23 -8.37 19.00
CA MET A 1 -14.40 -9.17 18.58
C MET A 1 -14.29 -10.50 19.28
N HIS A 2 -15.12 -10.75 20.29
CA HIS A 2 -15.04 -11.98 21.09
C HIS A 2 -16.20 -12.90 20.73
N THR A 3 -15.88 -14.10 20.28
CA THR A 3 -16.83 -15.15 19.91
C THR A 3 -16.99 -16.08 21.11
N PHE A 4 -18.22 -16.28 21.58
CA PHE A 4 -18.50 -17.21 22.68
C PHE A 4 -19.56 -18.22 22.23
N GLU A 5 -19.32 -19.49 22.54
CA GLU A 5 -20.20 -20.60 22.24
C GLU A 5 -20.94 -21.01 23.51
N ASN A 6 -22.27 -20.93 23.51
CA ASN A 6 -23.10 -21.47 24.59
C ASN A 6 -24.18 -22.37 23.96
N GLY A 7 -24.12 -23.67 24.23
CA GLY A 7 -25.09 -24.64 23.70
C GLY A 7 -25.16 -24.75 22.17
N GLY A 8 -24.07 -24.48 21.45
CA GLY A 8 -24.01 -24.54 19.98
C GLY A 8 -24.59 -23.31 19.27
N LYS A 9 -24.89 -22.22 19.99
CA LYS A 9 -25.23 -20.91 19.43
C LYS A 9 -24.13 -19.91 19.77
N ILE A 10 -23.62 -19.23 18.74
CA ILE A 10 -22.70 -18.11 18.87
C ILE A 10 -23.55 -16.87 19.08
N GLU A 11 -23.46 -16.20 20.23
CA GLU A 11 -24.13 -14.92 20.45
C GLU A 11 -23.07 -13.82 20.61
N GLN A 12 -23.25 -12.69 19.91
CA GLN A 12 -22.28 -11.59 19.93
C GLN A 12 -22.92 -10.35 20.56
N PHE A 13 -22.28 -9.84 21.61
CA PHE A 13 -22.75 -8.69 22.38
C PHE A 13 -21.91 -7.46 22.07
N PHE A 14 -22.57 -6.33 21.80
CA PHE A 14 -21.89 -5.07 21.50
C PHE A 14 -22.43 -3.95 22.41
N PRO A 15 -21.56 -3.28 23.20
CA PRO A 15 -21.88 -1.95 23.71
C PRO A 15 -21.90 -0.99 22.51
N ALA A 16 -23.07 -0.43 22.20
CA ALA A 16 -23.27 0.38 21.00
C ALA A 16 -23.22 1.88 21.31
N PRO A 17 -22.27 2.64 20.74
CA PRO A 17 -22.35 4.09 20.70
C PRO A 17 -23.57 4.56 19.90
N SER A 18 -23.99 5.82 20.09
CA SER A 18 -25.16 6.41 19.40
C SER A 18 -25.10 6.33 17.87
N PHE A 19 -23.91 6.19 17.27
CA PHE A 19 -23.71 6.06 15.82
C PHE A 19 -23.70 4.61 15.30
N PHE A 20 -23.76 3.59 16.18
CA PHE A 20 -23.67 2.18 15.80
C PHE A 20 -24.70 1.77 14.75
N SER A 21 -25.96 2.19 14.93
CA SER A 21 -27.05 1.90 13.99
C SER A 21 -26.81 2.41 12.57
N SER A 22 -26.05 3.50 12.43
CA SER A 22 -25.68 4.05 11.13
C SER A 22 -24.52 3.26 10.49
N ALA A 23 -23.49 2.94 11.28
CA ALA A 23 -22.38 2.11 10.82
C ALA A 23 -22.83 0.69 10.44
N PHE A 24 -23.68 0.06 11.25
CA PHE A 24 -24.17 -1.30 11.02
C PHE A 24 -24.93 -1.44 9.70
N LYS A 25 -25.67 -0.41 9.27
CA LYS A 25 -26.33 -0.38 7.95
C LYS A 25 -25.35 -0.46 6.78
N LEU A 26 -24.14 0.08 6.94
CA LEU A 26 -23.09 0.03 5.90
C LEU A 26 -22.48 -1.37 5.78
N PHE A 27 -22.35 -2.10 6.89
CA PHE A 27 -21.77 -3.45 6.92
C PHE A 27 -22.80 -4.56 6.68
N LYS A 28 -24.09 -4.26 6.82
CA LYS A 28 -25.20 -5.22 6.62
C LYS A 28 -25.09 -6.04 5.31
N PRO A 29 -24.70 -5.48 4.14
CA PRO A 29 -24.55 -6.26 2.91
C PRO A 29 -23.47 -7.35 2.94
N VAL A 30 -22.51 -7.27 3.89
CA VAL A 30 -21.35 -8.16 4.00
C VAL A 30 -21.55 -9.20 5.10
N ILE A 31 -22.54 -9.03 5.98
CA ILE A 31 -22.86 -9.92 7.09
C ILE A 31 -23.83 -11.00 6.62
N LYS A 32 -23.48 -12.27 6.81
CA LYS A 32 -24.38 -13.40 6.52
C LYS A 32 -25.61 -13.36 7.45
N GLU A 33 -26.76 -13.77 6.94
CA GLU A 33 -28.04 -13.75 7.69
C GLU A 33 -27.97 -14.44 9.05
N ALA A 34 -27.26 -15.57 9.14
CA ALA A 34 -27.06 -16.31 10.39
C ALA A 34 -26.29 -15.51 11.45
N LEU A 35 -25.29 -14.71 11.03
CA LEU A 35 -24.55 -13.82 11.92
C LEU A 35 -25.39 -12.59 12.29
N HIS A 36 -26.22 -12.09 11.36
CA HIS A 36 -27.14 -10.98 11.64
C HIS A 36 -28.16 -11.35 12.73
N GLN A 37 -28.69 -12.57 12.72
CA GLN A 37 -29.64 -13.04 13.73
C GLN A 37 -29.01 -13.28 15.10
N SER A 38 -27.69 -13.43 15.17
CA SER A 38 -26.96 -13.73 16.40
C SER A 38 -26.36 -12.52 17.09
N ILE A 39 -26.50 -11.33 16.51
CA ILE A 39 -26.02 -10.07 17.08
C ILE A 39 -27.08 -9.53 18.05
N LYS A 40 -26.68 -9.35 19.31
CA LYS A 40 -27.47 -8.69 20.35
C LYS A 40 -26.83 -7.34 20.69
N VAL A 41 -27.54 -6.26 20.38
CA VAL A 41 -27.13 -4.91 20.76
C VAL A 41 -27.61 -4.67 22.19
N LEU A 42 -26.69 -4.31 23.08
CA LEU A 42 -26.98 -4.09 24.49
C LEU A 42 -27.08 -2.59 24.79
N ASP A 43 -27.98 -2.24 25.71
CA ASP A 43 -28.19 -0.88 26.18
C ASP A 43 -27.16 -0.48 27.25
N SER A 44 -27.40 0.62 27.98
CA SER A 44 -26.46 1.18 28.97
C SER A 44 -26.07 0.22 30.11
N ASN A 45 -26.87 -0.81 30.39
CA ASN A 45 -26.61 -1.86 31.36
C ASN A 45 -25.85 -3.08 30.79
N TRP A 46 -25.15 -2.90 29.67
CA TRP A 46 -24.51 -4.00 28.93
C TRP A 46 -23.58 -4.88 29.76
N LYS A 47 -22.87 -4.34 30.76
CA LYS A 47 -21.98 -5.14 31.64
C LYS A 47 -22.76 -6.17 32.45
N GLU A 48 -23.87 -5.76 33.04
CA GLU A 48 -24.74 -6.63 33.85
C GLU A 48 -25.41 -7.70 32.98
N GLU A 49 -25.79 -7.36 31.76
CA GLU A 49 -26.39 -8.30 30.81
C GLU A 49 -25.36 -9.30 30.28
N LEU A 50 -24.09 -8.88 30.11
CA LEU A 50 -23.01 -9.73 29.64
C LEU A 50 -22.69 -10.85 30.62
N VAL A 51 -22.65 -10.54 31.93
CA VAL A 51 -22.40 -11.52 33.01
C VAL A 51 -23.53 -12.56 33.16
N LYS A 52 -24.74 -12.27 32.67
CA LYS A 52 -25.82 -13.28 32.63
C LYS A 52 -25.56 -14.39 31.61
N HIS A 53 -24.74 -14.11 30.60
CA HIS A 53 -24.48 -15.02 29.49
C HIS A 53 -23.08 -15.64 29.54
N ILE A 54 -22.15 -15.00 30.25
CA ILE A 54 -20.75 -15.39 30.39
C ILE A 54 -20.41 -15.47 31.87
N ASP A 55 -19.76 -16.55 32.28
CA ASP A 55 -19.28 -16.72 33.65
C ASP A 55 -18.35 -15.57 34.05
N ALA A 56 -18.64 -14.94 35.19
CA ALA A 56 -17.89 -13.79 35.69
C ALA A 56 -16.42 -14.12 35.92
N ASP A 57 -16.08 -15.36 36.29
CA ASP A 57 -14.71 -15.74 36.64
C ASP A 57 -13.79 -15.88 35.41
N ILE A 58 -14.37 -15.99 34.20
CA ILE A 58 -13.61 -16.00 32.94
C ILE A 58 -13.69 -14.67 32.18
N LEU A 59 -14.57 -13.77 32.59
CA LEU A 59 -14.79 -12.48 31.93
C LEU A 59 -13.89 -11.39 32.59
N PRO A 60 -13.12 -10.62 31.80
CA PRO A 60 -12.32 -9.51 32.32
C PRO A 60 -13.12 -8.52 33.15
N VAL A 61 -12.49 -7.97 34.21
CA VAL A 61 -13.09 -6.94 35.07
C VAL A 61 -13.56 -5.73 34.27
N TYR A 62 -12.80 -5.30 33.24
CA TYR A 62 -13.20 -4.16 32.42
C TYR A 62 -14.53 -4.39 31.68
N LEU A 63 -14.91 -5.65 31.40
CA LEU A 63 -16.19 -6.06 30.80
C LEU A 63 -17.29 -6.36 31.83
N GLY A 64 -17.00 -6.27 33.12
CA GLY A 64 -17.96 -6.50 34.21
C GLY A 64 -17.83 -7.84 34.94
N GLY A 65 -16.82 -8.66 34.62
CA GLY A 65 -16.53 -9.91 35.34
C GLY A 65 -15.53 -9.74 36.49
N ASN A 66 -14.87 -10.84 36.85
CA ASN A 66 -13.90 -10.94 37.95
C ASN A 66 -12.48 -11.25 37.50
N ARG A 67 -12.26 -11.55 36.21
CA ARG A 67 -10.96 -12.00 35.71
C ARG A 67 -9.97 -10.84 35.61
N VAL A 68 -8.78 -11.08 36.13
CA VAL A 68 -7.57 -10.30 35.90
C VAL A 68 -6.52 -11.19 35.23
N ASP A 69 -5.53 -10.62 34.56
CA ASP A 69 -4.41 -11.42 34.02
C ASP A 69 -3.36 -11.78 35.08
N CYS A 70 -2.25 -12.39 34.66
CA CYS A 70 -1.23 -12.85 35.61
C CYS A 70 -0.46 -11.70 36.29
N THR A 71 -0.57 -10.48 35.75
CA THR A 71 -0.01 -9.26 36.34
C THR A 71 -1.01 -8.53 37.26
N GLY A 72 -2.26 -8.99 37.28
CA GLY A 72 -3.36 -8.35 38.02
C GLY A 72 -4.06 -7.25 37.23
N ASP A 73 -3.86 -7.15 35.92
CA ASP A 73 -4.51 -6.15 35.07
C ASP A 73 -6.00 -6.48 34.86
N PRO A 74 -6.94 -5.60 35.24
CA PRO A 74 -8.38 -5.77 35.02
C PRO A 74 -8.80 -5.76 33.55
N GLU A 75 -7.96 -5.26 32.65
CA GLU A 75 -8.19 -5.23 31.21
C GLU A 75 -7.75 -6.54 30.53
N CYS A 76 -6.96 -7.37 31.22
CA CYS A 76 -6.38 -8.60 30.68
C CYS A 76 -5.57 -8.37 29.40
N GLY A 77 -4.71 -7.34 29.40
CA GLY A 77 -3.91 -6.92 28.24
C GLY A 77 -3.01 -8.01 27.65
N GLU A 78 -2.64 -9.03 28.42
CA GLU A 78 -1.93 -10.21 27.92
C GLU A 78 -2.70 -11.00 26.85
N PHE A 79 -4.04 -10.97 26.91
CA PHE A 79 -4.92 -11.73 26.02
C PHE A 79 -5.70 -10.82 25.05
N ILE A 80 -5.88 -9.55 25.41
CA ILE A 80 -6.73 -8.61 24.69
C ILE A 80 -5.88 -7.46 24.17
N GLY A 81 -5.73 -7.40 22.84
CA GLY A 81 -5.14 -6.25 22.18
C GLY A 81 -6.14 -5.11 22.06
N PHE A 82 -5.88 -4.00 22.74
CA PHE A 82 -6.71 -2.78 22.71
C PHE A 82 -6.41 -1.87 21.50
N GLY A 83 -5.46 -2.27 20.66
CA GLY A 83 -4.91 -1.40 19.62
C GLY A 83 -4.12 -0.24 20.23
N GLY A 84 -3.97 0.85 19.49
CA GLY A 84 -3.22 2.03 19.93
C GLY A 84 -2.71 2.82 18.73
N THR A 85 -1.99 3.89 19.02
CA THR A 85 -1.16 4.56 18.00
C THR A 85 -0.05 3.59 17.60
N ILE A 86 0.09 3.36 16.29
CA ILE A 86 1.22 2.59 15.74
C ILE A 86 2.42 3.52 15.70
N ASP A 87 3.56 3.11 16.26
CA ASP A 87 4.78 3.92 16.23
C ASP A 87 5.21 4.20 14.79
N ASP A 88 5.78 5.39 14.57
CA ASP A 88 6.18 5.87 13.24
C ASP A 88 7.16 4.90 12.54
N ASP A 89 7.97 4.17 13.31
CA ASP A 89 8.94 3.16 12.84
C ASP A 89 8.29 1.94 12.16
N TYR A 90 6.99 1.69 12.36
CA TYR A 90 6.24 0.64 11.67
C TYR A 90 5.65 1.10 10.33
N TYR A 91 5.63 2.41 10.05
CA TYR A 91 5.31 2.90 8.71
C TYR A 91 6.53 2.70 7.80
N PRO A 92 6.34 2.35 6.52
CA PRO A 92 7.46 2.12 5.62
C PRO A 92 8.40 3.34 5.60
N ALA A 93 9.68 3.13 5.91
CA ALA A 93 10.74 4.15 5.90
C ALA A 93 11.07 4.67 4.49
N ASP A 94 10.39 4.15 3.47
CA ASP A 94 10.62 4.46 2.07
C ASP A 94 9.74 5.62 1.60
N PHE A 95 9.61 6.69 2.38
CA PHE A 95 8.98 7.92 1.88
C PHE A 95 10.03 8.81 1.21
N LEU A 96 9.61 9.56 0.20
CA LEU A 96 10.49 10.52 -0.47
C LEU A 96 10.75 11.71 0.46
N ASP A 97 12.02 12.06 0.64
CA ASP A 97 12.43 13.28 1.32
C ASP A 97 12.23 14.49 0.37
N PRO A 98 11.34 15.46 0.69
CA PRO A 98 11.18 16.66 -0.13
C PRO A 98 12.44 17.53 -0.24
N ALA A 99 13.43 17.33 0.65
CA ALA A 99 14.71 18.04 0.61
C ALA A 99 15.72 17.42 -0.37
N ASP A 100 15.48 16.21 -0.88
CA ASP A 100 16.33 15.58 -1.89
C ASP A 100 16.17 16.31 -3.24
N PRO A 101 17.26 16.85 -3.84
CA PRO A 101 17.20 17.61 -5.08
C PRO A 101 16.78 16.77 -6.30
N GLU A 102 16.84 15.44 -6.23
CA GLU A 102 16.36 14.53 -7.28
C GLU A 102 14.86 14.25 -7.17
N VAL A 103 14.22 14.67 -6.08
CA VAL A 103 12.77 14.51 -5.87
C VAL A 103 12.01 15.63 -6.56
N VAL A 104 10.91 15.24 -7.19
CA VAL A 104 10.11 16.10 -8.05
C VAL A 104 8.70 16.15 -7.50
N SER A 105 8.31 17.33 -7.02
CA SER A 105 6.94 17.58 -6.57
C SER A 105 6.06 18.05 -7.73
N ALA A 106 4.94 17.37 -7.94
CA ALA A 106 3.99 17.61 -8.99
C ALA A 106 2.59 17.79 -8.41
N ASN A 107 2.00 18.96 -8.66
CA ASN A 107 0.58 19.18 -8.44
C ASN A 107 -0.20 18.90 -9.74
N VAL A 108 -1.05 17.87 -9.74
CA VAL A 108 -1.90 17.46 -10.86
C VAL A 108 -3.32 17.99 -10.61
N PRO A 109 -3.77 19.04 -11.33
CA PRO A 109 -5.10 19.61 -11.15
C PRO A 109 -6.23 18.60 -11.36
N SER A 110 -7.39 18.84 -10.72
CA SER A 110 -8.62 18.07 -10.95
C SER A 110 -9.01 18.08 -12.43
N GLY A 111 -9.36 16.93 -12.99
CA GLY A 111 -9.79 16.81 -14.38
C GLY A 111 -8.66 16.91 -15.40
N SER A 112 -7.40 16.75 -14.99
CA SER A 112 -6.23 16.93 -15.87
C SER A 112 -5.20 15.80 -15.75
N SER A 113 -4.19 15.82 -16.61
CA SER A 113 -3.01 14.94 -16.54
C SER A 113 -1.73 15.77 -16.56
N LEU A 114 -0.64 15.19 -16.04
CA LEU A 114 0.71 15.70 -16.22
C LEU A 114 1.61 14.61 -16.80
N PHE A 115 2.54 15.02 -17.66
CA PHE A 115 3.41 14.10 -18.38
C PHE A 115 4.88 14.42 -18.12
N PHE A 116 5.69 13.39 -17.92
CA PHE A 116 7.12 13.49 -17.65
C PHE A 116 7.88 12.61 -18.64
N ARG A 117 8.74 13.25 -19.43
CA ARG A 117 9.60 12.57 -20.40
C ARG A 117 10.96 12.25 -19.83
N TYR A 118 11.39 11.01 -20.00
CA TYR A 118 12.70 10.48 -19.59
C TYR A 118 13.40 9.86 -20.79
N ASN A 119 14.65 10.26 -21.03
CA ASN A 119 15.46 9.66 -22.10
C ASN A 119 16.14 8.38 -21.60
N VAL A 120 15.93 7.28 -22.32
CA VAL A 120 16.57 5.98 -22.11
C VAL A 120 17.66 5.83 -23.17
N PRO A 121 18.94 6.07 -22.81
CA PRO A 121 20.01 6.31 -23.77
C PRO A 121 20.41 5.05 -24.57
N GLU A 122 20.36 3.88 -23.94
CA GLU A 122 20.71 2.61 -24.58
C GLU A 122 19.89 1.45 -24.01
N VAL A 123 19.85 0.34 -24.74
CA VAL A 123 19.23 -0.90 -24.25
C VAL A 123 20.01 -1.39 -23.03
N GLU A 124 19.32 -2.05 -22.10
CA GLU A 124 19.83 -2.47 -20.79
C GLU A 124 20.09 -1.32 -19.81
N SER A 125 19.54 -0.13 -20.06
CA SER A 125 19.52 0.94 -19.06
C SER A 125 18.68 0.53 -17.86
N ILE A 126 19.12 0.91 -16.66
CA ILE A 126 18.39 0.63 -15.42
C ILE A 126 17.47 1.81 -15.13
N ILE A 127 16.17 1.54 -14.99
CA ILE A 127 15.15 2.54 -14.64
C ILE A 127 14.68 2.23 -13.23
N ARG A 128 14.89 3.16 -12.31
CA ARG A 128 14.34 3.12 -10.94
C ARG A 128 13.26 4.16 -10.79
N TRP A 129 12.18 3.79 -10.13
CA TRP A 129 11.10 4.72 -9.78
C TRP A 129 10.75 4.59 -8.31
N HIS A 130 10.37 5.73 -7.76
CA HIS A 130 9.74 5.85 -6.48
C HIS A 130 8.69 6.95 -6.62
N ILE A 131 7.42 6.60 -6.46
CA ILE A 131 6.28 7.51 -6.63
C ILE A 131 5.41 7.46 -5.36
N GLN A 132 5.15 8.62 -4.80
CA GLN A 132 4.35 8.79 -3.60
C GLN A 132 3.32 9.89 -3.83
N SER A 133 2.06 9.64 -3.51
CA SER A 133 1.05 10.71 -3.42
C SER A 133 0.90 11.17 -1.97
N LYS A 134 0.60 12.44 -1.77
CA LYS A 134 0.32 12.97 -0.43
C LYS A 134 -1.00 12.43 0.10
N ASP A 135 -2.04 12.49 -0.74
CA ASP A 135 -3.39 12.08 -0.40
C ASP A 135 -4.08 11.49 -1.63
N ASN A 136 -5.00 10.55 -1.39
CA ASN A 136 -5.80 9.89 -2.43
C ASN A 136 -4.97 9.07 -3.44
N ASP A 137 -5.68 8.32 -4.27
CA ASP A 137 -5.10 7.58 -5.38
C ASP A 137 -4.59 8.50 -6.50
N ILE A 138 -3.80 8.00 -7.43
CA ILE A 138 -3.44 8.69 -8.69
C ILE A 138 -3.43 7.68 -9.83
N GLY A 139 -3.87 8.06 -11.02
CA GLY A 139 -3.68 7.24 -12.22
C GLY A 139 -2.24 7.31 -12.70
N ILE A 140 -1.62 6.16 -12.95
CA ILE A 140 -0.25 6.04 -13.47
C ILE A 140 -0.30 5.31 -14.80
N GLY A 141 0.25 5.93 -15.84
CA GLY A 141 0.48 5.32 -17.15
C GLY A 141 1.93 5.48 -17.56
N VAL A 142 2.50 4.45 -18.19
CA VAL A 142 3.87 4.48 -18.69
C VAL A 142 3.87 4.09 -20.15
N PHE A 143 4.39 4.98 -21.00
CA PHE A 143 4.37 4.83 -22.45
C PHE A 143 5.76 4.96 -23.04
N LEU A 144 6.04 4.21 -24.09
CA LEU A 144 7.20 4.38 -24.95
C LEU A 144 6.79 5.25 -26.15
N ASP A 145 7.46 6.39 -26.32
CA ASP A 145 7.25 7.25 -27.48
C ASP A 145 7.87 6.61 -28.71
N THR A 146 7.01 6.04 -29.56
CA THR A 146 7.37 5.40 -30.84
C THR A 146 7.21 6.37 -32.02
N THR A 147 6.88 7.65 -31.77
CA THR A 147 6.62 8.62 -32.84
C THR A 147 7.92 9.11 -33.47
N GLU A 148 8.16 8.74 -34.74
CA GLU A 148 9.34 9.19 -35.49
C GLU A 148 9.37 10.72 -35.61
N GLY A 149 10.50 11.34 -35.26
CA GLY A 149 10.74 12.78 -35.43
C GLY A 149 10.24 13.69 -34.30
N ASN A 150 9.65 13.14 -33.23
CA ASN A 150 9.20 13.91 -32.06
C ASN A 150 10.14 13.75 -30.85
N GLU A 151 11.44 13.64 -31.14
CA GLU A 151 12.56 13.61 -30.19
C GLU A 151 12.71 14.94 -29.44
N THR A 152 11.67 15.39 -28.76
CA THR A 152 11.84 16.16 -27.53
C THR A 152 12.02 15.19 -26.38
N ALA A 153 12.93 14.23 -26.54
CA ALA A 153 13.50 13.52 -25.41
C ALA A 153 14.08 14.58 -24.46
N ALA A 154 13.89 14.40 -23.16
CA ALA A 154 14.58 15.26 -22.23
C ALA A 154 16.10 15.08 -22.42
N PRO A 155 16.93 16.13 -22.23
CA PRO A 155 18.39 15.97 -22.29
C PRO A 155 18.84 14.79 -21.42
N GLU A 156 19.91 14.09 -21.81
CA GLU A 156 20.44 12.98 -20.98
C GLU A 156 20.57 13.41 -19.50
N GLY A 157 19.99 12.61 -18.60
CA GLY A 157 19.98 12.88 -17.16
C GLY A 157 19.01 13.97 -16.69
N LYS A 158 18.12 14.47 -17.55
CA LYS A 158 17.07 15.43 -17.16
C LYS A 158 15.70 14.88 -17.51
N GLN A 159 14.69 15.36 -16.79
CA GLN A 159 13.28 15.14 -17.09
C GLN A 159 12.67 16.38 -17.76
N LYS A 160 11.63 16.20 -18.57
CA LYS A 160 10.85 17.30 -19.14
C LYS A 160 9.37 17.12 -18.80
N LYS A 161 8.82 18.08 -18.05
CA LYS A 161 7.40 18.14 -17.70
C LYS A 161 6.57 18.78 -18.81
N LYS A 162 5.44 18.18 -19.16
CA LYS A 162 4.43 18.70 -20.10
C LYS A 162 3.03 18.67 -19.46
N LYS A 163 2.17 19.58 -19.90
CA LYS A 163 0.75 19.63 -19.49
C LYS A 163 -0.15 18.81 -20.41
N ASP A 164 0.15 18.82 -21.70
CA ASP A 164 -0.62 18.10 -22.71
C ASP A 164 0.32 17.19 -23.51
N GLU A 165 -0.12 15.95 -23.70
CA GLU A 165 0.60 14.94 -24.47
C GLU A 165 -0.38 13.92 -25.05
N ASP A 166 -0.24 13.61 -26.34
CA ASP A 166 -1.10 12.63 -27.02
C ASP A 166 -0.50 11.23 -26.90
N VAL A 167 -0.82 10.56 -25.79
CA VAL A 167 -0.35 9.19 -25.51
C VAL A 167 -1.07 8.12 -26.33
N SER A 168 -2.13 8.46 -27.07
CA SER A 168 -2.90 7.50 -27.88
C SER A 168 -2.10 6.89 -29.05
N LYS A 169 -1.03 7.56 -29.46
CA LYS A 169 -0.11 7.15 -30.52
C LYS A 169 1.15 6.46 -30.00
N MET A 170 1.28 6.32 -28.69
CA MET A 170 2.44 5.74 -28.03
C MET A 170 2.16 4.29 -27.65
N GLU A 171 3.22 3.50 -27.44
CA GLU A 171 3.09 2.12 -27.00
C GLU A 171 3.04 2.07 -25.45
N PRO A 172 1.96 1.54 -24.83
CA PRO A 172 1.92 1.41 -23.38
C PRO A 172 2.87 0.31 -22.92
N LEU A 173 3.83 0.65 -22.05
CA LEU A 173 4.72 -0.33 -21.41
C LEU A 173 3.99 -1.11 -20.31
N THR A 174 3.04 -0.46 -19.64
CA THR A 174 2.17 -1.06 -18.64
C THR A 174 0.74 -0.57 -18.83
N PRO A 175 -0.28 -1.40 -18.53
CA PRO A 175 -1.66 -0.92 -18.48
C PRO A 175 -1.78 0.26 -17.51
N PRO A 176 -2.42 1.38 -17.89
CA PRO A 176 -2.68 2.46 -16.96
C PRO A 176 -3.51 1.97 -15.76
N ILE A 177 -3.04 2.27 -14.56
CA ILE A 177 -3.63 1.76 -13.31
C ILE A 177 -3.76 2.89 -12.29
N ARG A 178 -4.82 2.83 -11.47
CA ARG A 178 -5.01 3.74 -10.32
C ARG A 178 -4.39 3.13 -9.08
N LEU A 179 -3.45 3.84 -8.49
CA LEU A 179 -2.67 3.37 -7.34
C LEU A 179 -2.88 4.27 -6.13
N GLN A 180 -2.99 3.67 -4.95
CA GLN A 180 -3.13 4.35 -3.66
C GLN A 180 -1.74 4.66 -3.08
N CYS A 181 -0.94 5.43 -3.84
CA CYS A 181 0.47 5.73 -3.51
C CYS A 181 0.68 6.58 -2.24
N HIS A 182 -0.41 6.96 -1.54
CA HIS A 182 -0.38 7.64 -0.24
C HIS A 182 -0.36 6.66 0.94
N LEU A 183 -0.81 5.42 0.74
CA LEU A 183 -0.75 4.37 1.75
C LEU A 183 0.53 3.55 1.63
N CYS A 184 0.92 3.26 0.39
CA CYS A 184 2.12 2.49 0.06
C CYS A 184 2.76 3.12 -1.18
N PRO A 185 3.95 3.74 -1.06
CA PRO A 185 4.67 4.27 -2.22
C PRO A 185 4.90 3.19 -3.27
N GLU A 186 4.82 3.58 -4.55
CA GLU A 186 5.13 2.68 -5.66
C GLU A 186 6.64 2.76 -5.94
N ILE A 187 7.35 1.66 -5.63
CA ILE A 187 8.81 1.58 -5.71
C ILE A 187 9.19 0.38 -6.58
N GLY A 188 10.12 0.60 -7.51
CA GLY A 188 10.64 -0.50 -8.30
C GLY A 188 11.87 -0.17 -9.14
N GLU A 189 12.40 -1.22 -9.75
CA GLU A 189 13.53 -1.19 -10.67
C GLU A 189 13.25 -2.11 -11.85
N THR A 190 13.64 -1.70 -13.06
CA THR A 190 13.62 -2.57 -14.24
C THR A 190 14.81 -2.29 -15.15
N VAL A 191 15.14 -3.28 -15.98
CA VAL A 191 16.15 -3.17 -17.04
C VAL A 191 15.42 -2.98 -18.36
N SER A 192 15.71 -1.89 -19.07
CA SER A 192 15.04 -1.56 -20.33
C SER A 192 15.46 -2.52 -21.45
N TRP A 193 14.50 -3.10 -22.16
CA TRP A 193 14.75 -3.83 -23.41
C TRP A 193 14.70 -2.92 -24.65
N PHE A 194 14.60 -1.61 -24.43
CA PHE A 194 14.44 -0.59 -25.45
C PHE A 194 15.35 0.60 -25.17
N LYS A 195 15.57 1.39 -26.22
CA LYS A 195 16.14 2.75 -26.17
C LYS A 195 15.09 3.73 -26.68
N GLY A 196 15.10 4.97 -26.21
CA GLY A 196 14.15 6.00 -26.65
C GLY A 196 13.59 6.84 -25.50
N CYS A 197 12.42 7.43 -25.69
CA CYS A 197 11.80 8.31 -24.71
C CYS A 197 10.64 7.61 -24.01
N VAL A 198 10.72 7.49 -22.68
CA VAL A 198 9.61 7.02 -21.84
C VAL A 198 8.81 8.22 -21.35
N VAL A 199 7.49 8.11 -21.42
CA VAL A 199 6.54 9.12 -20.92
C VAL A 199 5.78 8.53 -19.74
N LEU A 200 6.01 9.09 -18.55
CA LEU A 200 5.17 8.86 -17.38
C LEU A 200 3.99 9.82 -17.44
N GLN A 201 2.77 9.29 -17.37
CA GLN A 201 1.53 10.03 -17.17
C GLN A 201 1.08 9.91 -15.72
N LEU A 202 0.89 11.06 -15.07
CA LEU A 202 0.07 11.18 -13.87
C LEU A 202 -1.33 11.65 -14.28
N ASP A 203 -2.32 10.78 -14.13
CA ASP A 203 -3.70 11.03 -14.55
C ASP A 203 -4.61 11.33 -13.36
N ASN A 204 -5.22 12.52 -13.41
CA ASN A 204 -6.24 12.98 -12.48
C ASN A 204 -7.54 13.41 -13.21
N THR A 205 -7.78 12.93 -14.43
CA THR A 205 -8.96 13.28 -15.24
C THR A 205 -10.27 12.84 -14.60
N TYR A 206 -10.23 11.81 -13.75
CA TYR A 206 -11.40 11.27 -13.06
C TYR A 206 -11.80 12.06 -11.80
N SER A 207 -10.95 12.94 -11.26
CA SER A 207 -11.29 13.71 -10.05
C SER A 207 -11.89 15.05 -10.40
N TRP A 208 -13.07 15.35 -9.84
CA TRP A 208 -13.80 16.57 -10.16
C TRP A 208 -13.49 17.74 -9.21
N MET A 209 -13.05 17.44 -7.98
CA MET A 209 -12.96 18.45 -6.92
C MET A 209 -11.57 18.59 -6.30
N SER A 210 -10.68 17.61 -6.49
CA SER A 210 -9.38 17.58 -5.83
C SER A 210 -8.22 17.52 -6.83
N ALA A 211 -7.27 18.43 -6.63
CA ALA A 211 -5.93 18.28 -7.18
C ALA A 211 -5.17 17.21 -6.38
N LYS A 212 -4.17 16.60 -7.01
CA LYS A 212 -3.33 15.56 -6.39
C LYS A 212 -1.89 16.04 -6.33
N GLU A 213 -1.30 15.97 -5.15
CA GLU A 213 0.10 16.28 -4.93
C GLU A 213 0.89 14.97 -4.93
N VAL A 214 1.84 14.85 -5.85
CA VAL A 214 2.64 13.65 -6.09
C VAL A 214 4.11 14.02 -6.03
N MET A 215 4.87 13.30 -5.21
CA MET A 215 6.32 13.32 -5.22
C MET A 215 6.81 12.12 -6.00
N MET A 216 7.83 12.32 -6.84
CA MET A 216 8.46 11.23 -7.56
C MET A 216 9.96 11.41 -7.64
N LYS A 217 10.67 10.28 -7.66
CA LYS A 217 12.08 10.19 -7.99
C LYS A 217 12.24 9.10 -9.04
N ILE A 218 12.66 9.49 -10.24
CA ILE A 218 12.89 8.56 -11.35
C ILE A 218 14.30 8.75 -11.86
N VAL A 219 15.06 7.66 -11.86
CA VAL A 219 16.48 7.65 -12.23
C VAL A 219 16.66 6.67 -13.38
N VAL A 220 17.30 7.13 -14.45
CA VAL A 220 17.67 6.32 -15.61
C VAL A 220 19.19 6.27 -15.70
N GLU A 221 19.77 5.09 -15.50
CA GLU A 221 21.20 4.84 -15.54
C GLU A 221 21.60 4.02 -16.77
N LYS A 222 22.75 4.34 -17.35
CA LYS A 222 23.35 3.52 -18.42
C LYS A 222 23.74 2.13 -17.86
N PRO A 223 23.67 1.06 -18.66
CA PRO A 223 24.18 -0.24 -18.29
C PRO A 223 25.64 -0.13 -17.81
N ARG A 224 25.96 -0.74 -16.66
CA ARG A 224 27.34 -0.78 -16.17
C ARG A 224 28.19 -1.62 -17.13
N LYS A 225 28.99 -0.96 -17.97
CA LYS A 225 29.98 -1.63 -18.81
C LYS A 225 31.05 -2.25 -17.91
N GLY A 226 30.98 -3.57 -17.75
CA GLY A 226 32.04 -4.37 -17.14
C GLY A 226 31.98 -4.49 -15.62
N GLU A 227 31.04 -5.30 -15.12
CA GLU A 227 31.38 -6.34 -14.14
C GLU A 227 30.46 -7.53 -14.41
N VAL A 228 30.95 -8.48 -15.22
CA VAL A 228 30.50 -9.87 -15.09
C VAL A 228 30.91 -10.28 -13.68
N ASN A 229 30.03 -10.06 -12.71
CA ASN A 229 30.21 -10.61 -11.38
C ASN A 229 29.96 -12.12 -11.48
N ASN A 230 31.03 -12.83 -11.84
CA ASN A 230 31.25 -14.25 -11.67
C ASN A 230 31.12 -14.73 -10.21
N LYS A 231 30.53 -13.94 -9.30
CA LYS A 231 30.27 -14.32 -7.91
C LYS A 231 29.08 -15.26 -7.77
N LYS A 232 28.04 -15.19 -8.62
CA LYS A 232 26.94 -16.17 -8.57
C LYS A 232 27.30 -17.53 -9.19
N VAL A 233 28.15 -17.58 -10.22
CA VAL A 233 28.55 -18.85 -10.87
C VAL A 233 29.71 -19.56 -10.14
N SER A 234 30.58 -18.84 -9.44
CA SER A 234 31.63 -19.45 -8.61
C SER A 234 31.09 -20.01 -7.28
N GLU A 235 30.10 -19.38 -6.65
CA GLU A 235 29.47 -19.91 -5.43
C GLU A 235 28.58 -21.15 -5.68
N LEU A 236 27.97 -21.25 -6.88
CA LEU A 236 27.20 -22.43 -7.29
C LEU A 236 28.09 -23.63 -7.69
N LYS A 237 29.34 -23.41 -8.11
CA LYS A 237 30.30 -24.49 -8.42
C LYS A 237 31.01 -25.04 -7.19
N THR A 238 31.20 -24.26 -6.14
CA THR A 238 31.85 -24.73 -4.90
C THR A 238 30.89 -25.52 -3.99
N LYS A 239 29.57 -25.24 -4.04
CA LYS A 239 28.55 -25.97 -3.26
C LYS A 239 28.15 -27.33 -3.84
N SER A 240 28.50 -27.66 -5.09
CA SER A 240 28.18 -28.97 -5.70
C SER A 240 29.27 -30.03 -5.50
N GLN A 241 30.43 -29.69 -4.92
CA GLN A 241 31.54 -30.63 -4.66
C GLN A 241 31.67 -31.09 -3.20
N GLN A 242 30.84 -30.60 -2.28
CA GLN A 242 30.77 -31.14 -0.92
C GLN A 242 29.43 -31.85 -0.69
N LYS A 243 29.30 -33.04 -1.28
CA LYS A 243 28.28 -34.01 -0.87
C LYS A 243 28.88 -34.85 0.28
N PRO A 244 28.33 -34.82 1.50
CA PRO A 244 28.87 -35.62 2.59
C PRO A 244 28.65 -37.11 2.31
N ILE A 245 29.75 -37.87 2.34
CA ILE A 245 29.76 -39.33 2.37
C ILE A 245 29.12 -39.74 3.71
N ARG A 246 27.94 -40.37 3.64
CA ARG A 246 27.36 -41.07 4.80
C ARG A 246 28.26 -42.27 5.13
N LYS A 247 28.83 -42.28 6.33
CA LYS A 247 29.24 -43.48 7.05
C LYS A 247 28.26 -43.68 8.19
#